data_AF-A0A1Y1IVK9-F1
#
_entry.id   AF-A0A1Y1IVK9-F1
#
_cell.length_a   1.000
_cell.length_b   1.000
_cell.length_c   1.000
_cell.angle_alpha   90.00
_cell.angle_beta   90.00
_cell.angle_gamma   90.00
#
_symmetry.space_group_name_H-M   'P 1'
#
loop_
_entity.id
_entity.type
_entity.pdbx_description
1 polymer ?
#
loop_
_entity_poly.entity_id
_entity_poly.type
_entity_poly.pdbx_seq_one_letter_code
_entity_poly.pdbx_strand_id
1 'polypeptide(L)'
;MRHCQVADPESSGHLTTGVETGGLHFQSTLRAARDALPASARQLLPPFHQLGLGAVPDIQEQLTRAIETGAAESLRESLEDSMGRARLLSESGVGAGAFLGAVPCMQSLRFTHECFTTALRIRLGLPHPALAGIRRCDCGEELPEGIAAGQHLLRCSRGGERTLTHDGIRDALYFILRDSGYSVRREARGIFPLREGETEGRVMDLVAADPQGGAAPSG
;
A
#
# COMPACT_ATOMS: atom_id res chain seq x y z
N MET A 1 -90.16 3.42 8.86
CA MET A 1 -89.19 4.19 8.06
C MET A 1 -89.02 5.54 8.72
N ARG A 2 -87.92 5.75 9.45
CA ARG A 2 -87.58 7.06 10.05
C ARG A 2 -86.24 7.50 9.47
N HIS A 3 -86.26 8.64 8.79
CA HIS A 3 -85.08 9.41 8.44
C HIS A 3 -84.41 9.93 9.70
N CYS A 4 -83.08 9.91 9.71
CA CYS A 4 -82.31 10.90 10.46
C CYS A 4 -80.98 11.13 9.73
N GLN A 5 -80.61 12.41 9.65
CA GLN A 5 -79.45 12.95 8.96
C GLN A 5 -78.48 13.50 10.01
N VAL A 6 -77.17 13.38 9.70
CA VAL A 6 -76.02 14.24 10.08
C VAL A 6 -75.41 14.10 11.49
N ALA A 7 -74.12 13.72 11.55
CA ALA A 7 -73.00 14.58 11.97
C ALA A 7 -71.64 13.82 11.95
N ASP A 8 -70.66 14.34 11.21
CA ASP A 8 -69.21 14.14 11.41
C ASP A 8 -68.69 15.31 12.28
N PRO A 9 -67.61 15.18 13.10
CA PRO A 9 -66.24 15.33 12.56
C PRO A 9 -65.09 14.58 13.28
N GLU A 10 -64.06 14.29 12.48
CA GLU A 10 -62.61 14.36 12.75
C GLU A 10 -62.00 13.79 14.04
N SER A 11 -61.12 12.79 13.86
CA SER A 11 -59.98 12.51 14.74
C SER A 11 -58.81 12.06 13.87
N SER A 12 -58.00 13.05 13.50
CA SER A 12 -56.77 12.91 12.72
C SER A 12 -55.74 12.11 13.51
N GLY A 13 -55.43 10.91 13.04
CA GLY A 13 -54.38 10.05 13.60
C GLY A 13 -53.02 10.73 13.50
N HIS A 14 -52.42 10.98 14.66
CA HIS A 14 -51.06 11.47 14.82
C HIS A 14 -50.09 10.38 14.32
N LEU A 15 -49.54 10.55 13.11
CA LEU A 15 -48.42 9.74 12.63
C LEU A 15 -47.20 10.08 13.50
N THR A 16 -46.81 9.16 14.38
CA THR A 16 -45.59 9.26 15.16
C THR A 16 -44.40 9.06 14.22
N THR A 17 -43.59 10.10 14.04
CA THR A 17 -42.28 10.07 13.39
C THR A 17 -41.24 9.41 14.31
N GLY A 18 -41.53 8.20 14.78
CA GLY A 18 -40.61 7.40 15.57
C GLY A 18 -39.88 6.44 14.66
N VAL A 19 -38.76 6.88 14.07
CA VAL A 19 -37.75 5.90 13.65
C VAL A 19 -37.26 5.27 14.95
N GLU A 20 -37.69 4.03 15.23
CA GLU A 20 -37.12 3.22 16.31
C GLU A 20 -35.63 3.03 16.01
N THR A 21 -34.81 3.99 16.45
CA THR A 21 -33.37 3.82 16.50
C THR A 21 -33.12 2.62 17.40
N GLY A 22 -32.65 1.52 16.81
CA GLY A 22 -32.65 0.18 17.41
C GLY A 22 -32.32 0.17 18.90
N GLY A 23 -33.06 -0.63 19.67
CA GLY A 23 -33.03 -0.66 21.14
C GLY A 23 -31.64 -0.84 21.76
N LEU A 24 -31.58 -0.83 23.10
CA LEU A 24 -30.33 -0.84 23.90
C LEU A 24 -29.27 -1.84 23.41
N HIS A 25 -29.68 -3.03 22.95
CA HIS A 25 -28.80 -4.05 22.41
C HIS A 25 -28.10 -3.64 21.10
N PHE A 26 -28.80 -2.96 20.20
CA PHE A 26 -28.21 -2.45 18.96
C PHE A 26 -27.17 -1.37 19.27
N GLN A 27 -27.51 -0.44 20.15
CA GLN A 27 -26.59 0.62 20.55
C GLN A 27 -25.36 0.10 21.33
N SER A 28 -25.51 -0.95 22.14
CA SER A 28 -24.37 -1.58 22.83
C SER A 28 -23.47 -2.33 21.85
N THR A 29 -24.05 -3.04 20.87
CA THR A 29 -23.31 -3.73 19.82
C THR A 29 -22.51 -2.76 18.95
N LEU A 30 -23.11 -1.62 18.57
CA LEU A 30 -22.41 -0.58 17.82
C LEU A 30 -21.26 0.07 18.60
N ARG A 31 -21.43 0.31 19.91
CA ARG A 31 -20.34 0.79 20.76
C ARG A 31 -19.20 -0.21 20.83
N ALA A 32 -19.50 -1.47 21.08
CA ALA A 32 -18.50 -2.54 21.11
C ALA A 32 -17.75 -2.66 19.76
N ALA A 33 -18.47 -2.58 18.65
CA ALA A 33 -17.88 -2.60 17.31
C ALA A 33 -16.94 -1.40 17.08
N ARG A 34 -17.33 -0.19 17.50
CA ARG A 34 -16.46 0.98 17.43
C ARG A 34 -15.22 0.83 18.31
N ASP A 35 -15.37 0.32 19.52
CA ASP A 35 -14.26 0.18 20.47
C ASP A 35 -13.25 -0.90 20.03
N ALA A 36 -13.67 -1.86 19.20
CA ALA A 36 -12.80 -2.84 18.55
C ALA A 36 -11.96 -2.26 17.37
N LEU A 37 -12.27 -1.04 16.91
CA LEU A 37 -11.54 -0.41 15.81
C LEU A 37 -10.19 0.18 16.28
N PRO A 38 -9.16 0.18 15.41
CA PRO A 38 -7.93 0.91 15.69
C PRO A 38 -8.21 2.40 15.93
N ALA A 39 -7.36 3.05 16.72
CA ALA A 39 -7.56 4.44 17.13
C ALA A 39 -7.70 5.39 15.94
N SER A 40 -6.93 5.18 14.87
CA SER A 40 -7.00 5.91 13.61
C SER A 40 -8.39 5.80 12.93
N ALA A 41 -8.98 4.61 12.89
CA ALA A 41 -10.31 4.39 12.32
C ALA A 41 -11.42 5.00 13.19
N ARG A 42 -11.28 4.96 14.52
CA ARG A 42 -12.26 5.55 15.46
C ARG A 42 -12.41 7.05 15.29
N GLN A 43 -11.33 7.75 14.96
CA GLN A 43 -11.32 9.22 14.77
C GLN A 43 -12.06 9.66 13.52
N LEU A 44 -12.20 8.78 12.52
CA LEU A 44 -12.91 9.06 11.27
C LEU A 44 -14.43 8.94 11.42
N LEU A 45 -14.90 8.21 12.43
CA LEU A 45 -16.34 8.00 12.63
C LEU A 45 -16.99 9.24 13.24
N PRO A 46 -18.09 9.76 12.65
CA PRO A 46 -18.86 10.80 13.29
C PRO A 46 -19.51 10.27 14.59
N PRO A 47 -20.00 11.15 15.47
CA PRO A 47 -20.80 10.74 16.61
C PRO A 47 -21.93 9.79 16.18
N PHE A 48 -22.22 8.76 16.99
CA PHE A 48 -23.18 7.71 16.63
C PHE A 48 -24.57 8.22 16.22
N HIS A 49 -25.03 9.33 16.81
CA HIS A 49 -26.30 9.95 16.45
C HIS A 49 -26.31 10.59 15.05
N GLN A 50 -25.17 10.68 14.38
CA GLN A 50 -24.99 11.23 13.04
C GLN A 50 -24.61 10.16 12.00
N LEU A 51 -24.40 8.91 12.43
CA LEU A 51 -24.05 7.82 11.52
C LEU A 51 -25.22 7.55 10.57
N GLY A 52 -24.98 7.67 9.26
CA GLY A 52 -26.01 7.45 8.22
C GLY A 52 -26.94 8.65 7.97
N LEU A 53 -26.79 9.75 8.71
CA LEU A 53 -27.57 10.99 8.48
C LEU A 53 -27.00 11.88 7.37
N GLY A 54 -25.78 11.59 6.90
CA GLY A 54 -25.16 12.27 5.78
C GLY A 54 -24.15 11.36 5.08
N ALA A 55 -24.14 11.38 3.75
CA ALA A 55 -23.09 10.74 2.97
C ALA A 55 -21.83 11.59 3.08
N VAL A 56 -20.86 11.13 3.88
CA VAL A 56 -19.49 11.68 3.83
C VAL A 56 -18.79 10.94 2.68
N PRO A 57 -18.36 11.65 1.61
CA PRO A 57 -17.63 11.02 0.52
C PRO A 57 -16.40 10.29 1.06
N ASP A 58 -16.11 9.13 0.48
CA ASP A 58 -14.91 8.33 0.74
C ASP A 58 -14.75 7.82 2.18
N ILE A 59 -15.77 7.98 3.05
CA ILE A 59 -15.67 7.54 4.46
C ILE A 59 -15.44 6.03 4.57
N GLN A 60 -16.04 5.24 3.68
CA GLN A 60 -15.81 3.80 3.62
C GLN A 60 -14.35 3.52 3.27
N GLU A 61 -13.81 4.17 2.23
CA GLU A 61 -12.42 3.97 1.81
C GLU A 61 -11.44 4.35 2.94
N GLN A 62 -11.65 5.50 3.58
CA GLN A 62 -10.82 5.97 4.67
C GLN A 62 -10.88 5.02 5.87
N LEU A 63 -12.06 4.52 6.23
CA LEU A 63 -12.23 3.54 7.31
C LEU A 63 -11.56 2.21 6.98
N THR A 64 -11.78 1.67 5.77
CA THR A 64 -11.13 0.44 5.31
C THR A 64 -9.62 0.57 5.39
N ARG A 65 -9.05 1.66 4.85
CA ARG A 65 -7.61 1.93 4.92
C ARG A 65 -7.09 2.01 6.35
N ALA A 66 -7.82 2.68 7.24
CA ALA A 66 -7.41 2.80 8.65
C ALA A 66 -7.46 1.46 9.39
N ILE A 67 -8.46 0.62 9.12
CA ILE A 67 -8.57 -0.75 9.66
C ILE A 67 -7.41 -1.61 9.15
N GLU A 68 -7.17 -1.63 7.84
CA GLU A 68 -6.09 -2.42 7.23
C GLU A 68 -4.71 -1.99 7.73
N THR A 69 -4.49 -0.67 7.86
CA THR A 69 -3.23 -0.13 8.41
C THR A 69 -3.05 -0.57 9.86
N GLY A 70 -4.07 -0.45 10.70
CA GLY A 70 -3.99 -0.87 12.11
C GLY A 70 -3.79 -2.38 12.26
N ALA A 71 -4.40 -3.20 11.39
CA ALA A 71 -4.19 -4.65 11.37
C ALA A 71 -2.76 -5.00 10.95
N ALA A 72 -2.22 -4.32 9.93
CA ALA A 72 -0.84 -4.53 9.48
C ALA A 72 0.20 -4.11 10.54
N GLU A 73 -0.03 -2.99 11.23
CA GLU A 73 0.79 -2.54 12.36
C GLU A 73 0.75 -3.56 13.50
N SER A 74 -0.44 -4.02 13.89
CA SER A 74 -0.62 -5.02 14.94
C SER A 74 0.08 -6.35 14.61
N LEU A 75 -0.03 -6.82 13.36
CA LEU A 75 0.66 -8.03 12.90
C LEU A 75 2.19 -7.86 12.90
N ARG A 76 2.68 -6.68 12.52
CA ARG A 76 4.10 -6.38 12.57
C ARG A 76 4.60 -6.31 14.01
N GLU A 77 3.81 -5.75 14.93
CA GLU A 77 4.16 -5.64 16.33
C GLU A 77 4.13 -6.98 17.08
N SER A 78 3.28 -7.91 16.66
CA SER A 78 3.20 -9.26 17.25
C SER A 78 4.35 -10.20 16.85
N LEU A 79 5.12 -9.86 15.82
CA LEU A 79 6.32 -10.60 15.45
C LEU A 79 7.47 -10.27 16.41
N GLU A 80 8.01 -11.31 17.05
CA GLU A 80 9.22 -11.26 17.88
C GLU A 80 10.49 -11.09 17.03
N ASP A 81 10.46 -11.61 15.80
CA ASP A 81 11.61 -11.68 14.91
C ASP A 81 11.81 -10.36 14.14
N SER A 82 13.01 -9.79 14.18
CA SER A 82 13.33 -8.51 13.55
C SER A 82 13.24 -8.54 12.02
N MET A 83 13.43 -9.71 11.41
CA MET A 83 13.45 -9.90 9.95
C MET A 83 12.05 -9.94 9.36
N GLY A 84 11.12 -10.61 10.02
CA GLY A 84 9.69 -10.64 9.75
C GLY A 84 9.08 -9.26 9.91
N ARG A 85 9.49 -8.51 10.95
CA ARG A 85 9.11 -7.10 11.11
C ARG A 85 9.60 -6.24 9.95
N ALA A 86 10.87 -6.38 9.55
CA ALA A 86 11.45 -5.65 8.43
C ALA A 86 10.78 -6.02 7.09
N ARG A 87 10.46 -7.30 6.89
CA ARG A 87 9.71 -7.79 5.73
C ARG A 87 8.33 -7.17 5.68
N LEU A 88 7.53 -7.25 6.75
CA LEU A 88 6.19 -6.66 6.77
C LEU A 88 6.25 -5.14 6.54
N LEU A 89 7.24 -4.45 7.13
CA LEU A 89 7.44 -3.02 6.85
C LEU A 89 7.70 -2.76 5.35
N SER A 90 8.55 -3.56 4.72
CA SER A 90 8.84 -3.47 3.29
C SER A 90 7.61 -3.76 2.43
N GLU A 91 6.82 -4.78 2.78
CA GLU A 91 5.64 -5.23 2.02
C GLU A 91 4.40 -4.32 2.20
N SER A 92 4.39 -3.49 3.24
CA SER A 92 3.37 -2.47 3.50
C SER A 92 3.64 -1.13 2.79
N GLY A 93 4.77 -0.99 2.11
CA GLY A 93 5.08 0.21 1.33
C GLY A 93 4.10 0.44 0.18
N VAL A 94 3.91 1.71 -0.20
CA VAL A 94 3.10 2.07 -1.37
C VAL A 94 3.68 1.37 -2.60
N GLY A 95 2.84 0.61 -3.30
CA GLY A 95 3.23 -0.12 -4.51
C GLY A 95 3.98 -1.43 -4.27
N ALA A 96 4.27 -1.83 -3.02
CA ALA A 96 4.98 -3.09 -2.75
C ALA A 96 4.23 -4.34 -3.28
N GLY A 97 2.90 -4.27 -3.30
CA GLY A 97 2.03 -5.31 -3.88
C GLY A 97 1.57 -5.03 -5.31
N ALA A 98 2.07 -3.99 -5.98
CA ALA A 98 1.56 -3.58 -7.29
C ALA A 98 1.63 -4.69 -8.34
N PHE A 99 2.64 -5.56 -8.25
CA PHE A 99 2.79 -6.72 -9.15
C PHE A 99 1.66 -7.75 -9.06
N LEU A 100 0.85 -7.75 -7.98
CA LEU A 100 -0.30 -8.65 -7.83
C LEU A 100 -1.51 -8.21 -8.66
N GLY A 101 -1.65 -6.90 -8.89
CA GLY A 101 -2.76 -6.31 -9.64
C GLY A 101 -2.35 -5.72 -10.99
N ALA A 102 -1.05 -5.65 -11.28
CA ALA A 102 -0.54 -5.13 -12.54
C ALA A 102 -0.98 -6.04 -13.69
N VAL A 103 -1.58 -5.44 -14.72
CA VAL A 103 -1.84 -6.11 -16.00
C VAL A 103 -0.62 -5.87 -16.89
N PRO A 104 0.23 -6.87 -17.16
CA PRO A 104 1.45 -6.64 -17.91
C PRO A 104 1.15 -6.49 -19.41
N CYS A 105 1.11 -5.25 -19.88
CA CYS A 105 0.83 -4.89 -21.26
C CYS A 105 1.98 -5.20 -22.24
N MET A 106 3.19 -5.43 -21.73
CA MET A 106 4.39 -5.73 -22.52
C MET A 106 5.09 -6.97 -21.97
N GLN A 107 5.72 -7.75 -22.86
CA GLN A 107 6.44 -8.96 -22.46
C GLN A 107 7.60 -8.66 -21.49
N SER A 108 8.25 -7.51 -21.64
CA SER A 108 9.31 -7.03 -20.75
C SER A 108 8.83 -6.69 -19.33
N LEU A 109 7.52 -6.55 -19.13
CA LEU A 109 6.91 -6.23 -17.82
C LEU A 109 6.23 -7.46 -17.20
N ARG A 110 6.49 -8.66 -17.72
CA ARG A 110 5.94 -9.92 -17.21
C ARG A 110 6.94 -10.61 -16.31
N PHE A 111 6.46 -11.14 -15.19
CA PHE A 111 7.20 -12.15 -14.46
C PHE A 111 7.13 -13.50 -15.17
N THR A 112 8.24 -14.23 -15.13
CA THR A 112 8.17 -15.68 -15.34
C THR A 112 7.45 -16.33 -14.17
N HIS A 113 7.00 -17.57 -14.35
CA HIS A 113 6.35 -18.32 -13.29
C HIS A 113 7.24 -18.43 -12.04
N GLU A 114 8.55 -18.64 -12.22
CA GLU A 114 9.53 -18.75 -11.15
C GLU A 114 9.72 -17.42 -10.41
N CYS A 115 9.83 -16.31 -11.13
CA CYS A 115 9.95 -14.97 -10.54
C CYS A 115 8.69 -14.61 -9.75
N PHE A 116 7.50 -14.86 -10.30
CA PHE A 116 6.23 -14.60 -9.61
C PHE A 116 6.10 -15.44 -8.34
N THR A 117 6.42 -16.74 -8.42
CA THR A 117 6.37 -17.62 -7.25
C THR A 117 7.39 -17.22 -6.19
N THR A 118 8.58 -16.78 -6.59
CA THR A 118 9.62 -16.29 -5.68
C THR A 118 9.16 -15.01 -4.99
N ALA A 119 8.63 -14.03 -5.74
CA ALA A 119 8.08 -12.79 -5.20
C ALA A 119 6.95 -13.04 -4.21
N LEU A 120 6.02 -13.96 -4.51
CA LEU A 120 4.95 -14.36 -3.59
C LEU A 120 5.50 -14.98 -2.31
N ARG A 121 6.49 -15.88 -2.39
CA ARG A 121 7.09 -16.48 -1.20
C ARG A 121 7.78 -15.43 -0.33
N ILE A 122 8.52 -14.50 -0.94
CA ILE A 122 9.13 -13.39 -0.21
C ILE A 122 8.05 -12.56 0.49
N ARG A 123 7.00 -12.16 -0.24
CA ARG A 123 5.90 -11.36 0.29
C ARG A 123 5.18 -12.05 1.44
N LEU A 124 4.97 -13.37 1.36
CA LEU A 124 4.31 -14.16 2.40
C LEU A 124 5.24 -14.59 3.53
N GLY A 125 6.56 -14.43 3.38
CA GLY A 125 7.54 -14.93 4.35
C GLY A 125 7.60 -16.45 4.37
N LEU A 126 7.55 -17.08 3.20
CA LEU A 126 7.66 -18.52 3.05
C LEU A 126 9.09 -18.90 2.62
N PRO A 127 9.64 -20.02 3.12
CA PRO A 127 10.92 -20.52 2.65
C PRO A 127 10.85 -20.88 1.16
N HIS A 128 11.93 -20.63 0.43
CA HIS A 128 12.02 -20.99 -0.98
C HIS A 128 12.57 -22.42 -1.12
N PRO A 129 11.89 -23.35 -1.82
CA PRO A 129 12.33 -24.74 -1.94
C PRO A 129 13.74 -24.91 -2.49
N ALA A 130 14.15 -24.04 -3.42
CA ALA A 130 15.51 -24.06 -3.98
C ALA A 130 16.62 -23.75 -2.95
N LEU A 131 16.26 -23.25 -1.77
CA LEU A 131 17.21 -22.97 -0.69
C LEU A 131 17.30 -24.13 0.31
N ALA A 132 16.48 -25.18 0.15
CA ALA A 132 16.51 -26.34 1.03
C ALA A 132 17.90 -27.00 0.99
N GLY A 133 18.54 -27.09 2.15
CA GLY A 133 19.86 -27.71 2.30
C GLY A 133 21.05 -26.81 1.96
N ILE A 134 20.83 -25.58 1.47
CA ILE A 134 21.92 -24.63 1.24
C ILE A 134 22.28 -23.95 2.56
N ARG A 135 23.49 -24.20 3.07
CA ARG A 135 23.97 -23.65 4.36
C ARG A 135 25.02 -22.55 4.22
N ARG A 136 25.60 -22.38 3.03
CA ARG A 136 26.61 -21.35 2.77
C ARG A 136 26.38 -20.71 1.41
N CYS A 137 26.58 -19.40 1.34
CA CYS A 137 26.66 -18.68 0.09
C CYS A 137 28.08 -18.75 -0.47
N ASP A 138 28.22 -18.57 -1.78
CA ASP A 138 29.52 -18.46 -2.43
C ASP A 138 30.34 -17.27 -1.91
N CYS A 139 29.72 -16.24 -1.31
CA CYS A 139 30.47 -15.16 -0.66
C CYS A 139 31.21 -15.59 0.62
N GLY A 140 30.94 -16.81 1.10
CA GLY A 140 31.55 -17.39 2.30
C GLY A 140 30.70 -17.24 3.57
N GLU A 141 29.61 -16.47 3.53
CA GLU A 141 28.69 -16.34 4.66
C GLU A 141 27.83 -17.60 4.85
N GLU A 142 27.61 -17.95 6.11
CA GLU A 142 26.63 -18.97 6.48
C GLU A 142 25.22 -18.43 6.28
N LEU A 143 24.40 -19.20 5.57
CA LEU A 143 23.02 -18.82 5.30
C LEU A 143 22.15 -19.26 6.48
N PRO A 144 21.46 -18.34 7.14
CA PRO A 144 20.49 -18.67 8.18
C PRO A 144 19.32 -19.46 7.60
N GLU A 145 18.69 -20.32 8.39
CA GLU A 145 17.55 -21.11 7.90
C GLU A 145 16.34 -20.23 7.50
N GLY A 146 15.53 -20.75 6.58
CA GLY A 146 14.26 -20.14 6.20
C GLY A 146 14.39 -18.88 5.33
N ILE A 147 13.61 -17.85 5.64
CA ILE A 147 13.44 -16.64 4.81
C ILE A 147 14.73 -15.82 4.76
N ALA A 148 15.51 -15.83 5.84
CA ALA A 148 16.71 -15.03 5.98
C ALA A 148 17.81 -15.43 4.96
N ALA A 149 17.90 -16.73 4.59
CA ALA A 149 18.76 -17.18 3.49
C ALA A 149 18.40 -16.47 2.17
N GLY A 150 17.11 -16.39 1.84
CA GLY A 150 16.65 -15.73 0.62
C GLY A 150 16.97 -14.24 0.60
N GLN A 151 16.81 -13.56 1.74
CA GLN A 151 17.14 -12.14 1.85
C GLN A 151 18.64 -11.85 1.67
N HIS A 152 19.51 -12.74 2.18
CA HIS A 152 20.95 -12.64 1.90
C HIS A 152 21.19 -12.75 0.39
N LEU A 153 20.64 -13.76 -0.28
CA LEU A 153 20.91 -14.00 -1.71
C LEU A 153 20.45 -12.85 -2.62
N LEU A 154 19.36 -12.16 -2.26
CA LEU A 154 18.89 -10.97 -2.98
C LEU A 154 19.81 -9.75 -2.82
N ARG A 155 20.66 -9.73 -1.79
CA ARG A 155 21.54 -8.60 -1.45
C ARG A 155 23.02 -8.92 -1.62
N CYS A 156 23.35 -10.19 -1.80
CA CYS A 156 24.71 -10.67 -1.86
C CYS A 156 25.46 -10.00 -3.01
N SER A 157 26.60 -9.40 -2.70
CA SER A 157 27.43 -8.69 -3.67
C SER A 157 28.05 -9.63 -4.71
N ARG A 158 28.22 -10.92 -4.37
CA ARG A 158 28.82 -11.91 -5.28
C ARG A 158 27.87 -12.37 -6.39
N GLY A 159 26.55 -12.36 -6.13
CA GLY A 159 25.55 -12.74 -7.12
C GLY A 159 25.26 -11.64 -8.14
N GLY A 160 25.61 -10.37 -7.85
CA GLY A 160 25.39 -9.24 -8.74
C GLY A 160 23.91 -8.85 -8.94
N GLU A 161 22.96 -9.62 -8.38
CA GLU A 161 21.54 -9.46 -8.67
C GLU A 161 20.98 -8.10 -8.26
N ARG A 162 21.49 -7.53 -7.18
CA ARG A 162 21.18 -6.15 -6.78
C ARG A 162 21.54 -5.16 -7.89
N THR A 163 22.71 -5.29 -8.48
CA THR A 163 23.18 -4.40 -9.56
C THR A 163 22.38 -4.65 -10.83
N LEU A 164 22.14 -5.91 -11.20
CA LEU A 164 21.32 -6.27 -12.37
C LEU A 164 19.88 -5.73 -12.24
N THR A 165 19.26 -5.90 -11.07
CA THR A 165 17.93 -5.37 -10.78
C THR A 165 17.92 -3.85 -10.86
N HIS A 166 18.91 -3.19 -10.26
CA HIS A 166 19.07 -1.74 -10.32
C HIS A 166 19.16 -1.24 -11.77
N ASP A 167 20.04 -1.83 -12.56
CA ASP A 167 20.27 -1.44 -13.95
C ASP A 167 19.04 -1.71 -14.82
N GLY A 168 18.35 -2.83 -14.58
CA GLY A 168 17.09 -3.15 -15.23
C GLY A 168 15.97 -2.14 -14.94
N ILE A 169 15.81 -1.72 -13.68
CA ILE A 169 14.84 -0.67 -13.29
C ILE A 169 15.20 0.65 -13.95
N ARG A 170 16.48 1.03 -13.91
CA ARG A 170 16.98 2.25 -14.55
C ARG A 170 16.69 2.25 -16.05
N ASP A 171 16.99 1.16 -16.74
CA ASP A 171 16.76 1.08 -18.18
C ASP A 171 15.25 1.04 -18.52
N ALA A 172 14.42 0.37 -17.73
CA ALA A 172 12.97 0.41 -17.89
C ALA A 172 12.41 1.84 -17.76
N LEU A 173 12.83 2.58 -16.72
CA LEU A 173 12.44 3.98 -16.53
C LEU A 173 12.96 4.87 -17.66
N TYR A 174 14.17 4.63 -18.15
CA TYR A 174 14.72 5.33 -19.31
C TYR A 174 13.79 5.21 -20.51
N PHE A 175 13.37 3.99 -20.86
CA PHE A 175 12.49 3.77 -22.01
C PHE A 175 11.11 4.39 -21.81
N ILE A 176 10.48 4.21 -20.64
CA ILE A 176 9.17 4.79 -20.33
C ILE A 176 9.18 6.31 -20.48
N LEU A 177 10.19 6.97 -19.91
CA LEU A 177 10.31 8.42 -19.95
C LEU A 177 10.58 8.93 -21.37
N ARG A 178 11.44 8.24 -22.12
CA ARG A 178 11.72 8.58 -23.52
C ARG A 178 10.49 8.44 -24.41
N ASP A 179 9.74 7.36 -24.25
CA ASP A 179 8.50 7.12 -25.00
C ASP A 179 7.41 8.13 -24.65
N SER A 180 7.43 8.63 -23.41
CA SER A 180 6.57 9.73 -22.95
C SER A 180 7.02 11.12 -23.43
N GLY A 181 8.04 11.21 -24.29
CA GLY A 181 8.54 12.45 -24.88
C GLY A 181 9.63 13.16 -24.09
N TYR A 182 10.08 12.63 -22.94
CA TYR A 182 11.15 13.25 -22.15
C TYR A 182 12.52 13.10 -22.81
N SER A 183 13.36 14.12 -22.61
CA SER A 183 14.80 14.01 -22.89
C SER A 183 15.50 13.40 -21.69
N VAL A 184 16.03 12.18 -21.84
CA VAL A 184 16.57 11.40 -20.72
C VAL A 184 18.05 11.07 -20.93
N ARG A 185 18.86 11.22 -19.88
CA ARG A 185 20.28 10.85 -19.81
C ARG A 185 20.50 9.82 -18.71
N ARG A 186 21.30 8.78 -19.00
CA ARG A 186 21.73 7.77 -18.03
C ARG A 186 23.06 8.16 -17.39
N GLU A 187 23.26 7.76 -16.14
CA GLU A 187 24.53 7.89 -15.39
C GLU A 187 25.15 9.30 -15.52
N ALA A 188 24.33 10.32 -15.38
CA ALA A 188 24.74 11.70 -15.57
C ALA A 188 25.64 12.16 -14.41
N ARG A 189 26.83 12.67 -14.75
CA ARG A 189 27.77 13.30 -13.82
C ARG A 189 27.65 14.81 -13.86
N GLY A 190 28.10 15.47 -12.78
CA GLY A 190 28.17 16.93 -12.69
C GLY A 190 26.80 17.62 -12.56
N ILE A 191 25.76 16.88 -12.16
CA ILE A 191 24.43 17.44 -11.87
C ILE A 191 24.43 18.18 -10.53
N PHE A 192 25.12 17.63 -9.54
CA PHE A 192 25.24 18.23 -8.22
C PHE A 192 26.58 18.96 -8.08
N PRO A 193 26.63 20.04 -7.28
CA PRO A 193 27.89 20.68 -6.94
C PRO A 193 28.81 19.70 -6.20
N LEU A 194 30.11 19.80 -6.45
CA LEU A 194 31.14 19.06 -5.72
C LEU A 194 31.10 19.46 -4.24
N ARG A 195 31.18 18.48 -3.34
CA ARG A 195 31.40 18.75 -1.91
C ARG A 195 32.88 18.97 -1.65
N GLU A 196 33.21 19.69 -0.58
CA GLU A 196 34.60 19.85 -0.15
C GLU A 196 35.28 18.48 0.01
N GLY A 197 36.39 18.28 -0.71
CA GLY A 197 37.15 17.03 -0.72
C GLY A 197 36.76 16.01 -1.78
N GLU A 198 35.69 16.23 -2.56
CA GLU A 198 35.32 15.35 -3.69
C GLU A 198 36.00 15.84 -4.98
N THR A 199 36.74 14.96 -5.66
CA THR A 199 37.35 15.24 -6.98
C THR A 199 36.43 14.90 -8.15
N GLU A 200 35.45 14.02 -7.94
CA GLU A 200 34.45 13.63 -8.92
C GLU A 200 33.05 13.86 -8.38
N GLY A 201 32.17 14.42 -9.22
CA GLY A 201 30.77 14.65 -8.86
C GLY A 201 29.99 13.34 -8.84
N ARG A 202 29.02 13.26 -7.92
CA ARG A 202 28.12 12.11 -7.79
C ARG A 202 27.40 11.81 -9.12
N VAL A 203 27.31 10.53 -9.44
CA VAL A 203 26.56 10.02 -10.59
C VAL A 203 25.07 10.00 -10.23
N MET A 204 24.24 10.49 -11.13
CA MET A 204 22.79 10.33 -11.08
C MET A 204 22.37 9.26 -12.08
N ASP A 205 21.61 8.26 -11.65
CA ASP A 205 21.25 7.11 -12.50
C ASP A 205 20.45 7.54 -13.73
N LEU A 206 19.50 8.47 -13.56
CA LEU A 206 18.69 9.06 -14.61
C LEU A 206 18.46 10.55 -14.37
N VAL A 207 18.54 11.31 -15.45
CA VAL A 207 18.13 12.72 -15.50
C VAL A 207 17.17 12.87 -16.66
N ALA A 208 15.94 13.29 -16.38
CA ALA A 208 14.91 13.55 -17.38
C ALA A 208 14.56 15.03 -17.40
N ALA A 209 14.47 15.61 -18.59
CA ALA A 209 14.00 16.96 -18.83
C ALA A 209 12.67 16.92 -19.58
N ASP A 210 11.71 17.70 -19.08
CA ASP A 210 10.38 17.83 -19.66
C ASP A 210 10.47 18.40 -21.08
N PRO A 211 9.81 17.76 -22.08
CA PRO A 211 9.78 18.29 -23.44
C PRO A 211 9.14 19.68 -23.55
N GLN A 212 8.28 20.08 -22.61
CA GLN A 212 7.61 21.39 -22.65
C GLN A 212 8.49 22.54 -22.16
N GLY A 213 9.62 22.25 -21.50
CA GLY A 213 10.55 23.26 -21.00
C GLY A 213 9.94 24.14 -19.91
N GLY A 214 10.65 24.30 -18.80
CA GLY A 214 10.23 25.27 -17.78
C GLY A 214 10.18 26.68 -18.34
N ALA A 215 8.99 27.21 -18.60
CA ALA A 215 8.72 28.60 -18.31
C ALA A 215 8.60 28.69 -16.79
N ALA A 216 9.58 29.29 -16.13
CA ALA A 216 9.42 29.70 -14.74
C ALA A 216 8.17 30.60 -14.65
N PRO A 217 7.30 30.45 -13.63
CA PRO A 217 6.23 31.42 -13.43
C PRO A 217 6.87 32.78 -13.15
N SER A 218 6.76 33.68 -14.12
CA SER A 218 6.94 35.12 -13.91
C SER A 218 5.72 35.62 -13.16
N GLY A 219 5.85 35.78 -11.84
CA GLY A 219 4.85 36.37 -10.94
C GLY A 219 5.47 36.73 -9.61
#